data_AF-A0A7C1HDL1-F1
#
_entry.id   AF-A0A7C1HDL1-F1
#
_cell.length_a   1.000
_cell.length_b   1.000
_cell.length_c   1.000
_cell.angle_alpha   90.00
_cell.angle_beta   90.00
_cell.angle_gamma   90.00
#
_symmetry.space_group_name_H-M   'P 1'
#
loop_
_entity.id
_entity.type
_entity.pdbx_description
1 polymer ?
#
loop_
_entity_poly.entity_id
_entity_poly.type
_entity_poly.pdbx_seq_one_letter_code
_entity_poly.pdbx_strand_id
1 'polypeptide(L)'
;MERSFTILKREIGPHELTQIKKFIETFGDQGRTYISKKLCQLWDWRLPNGQLRDIACRDLLRRLERRGLIQLPPMRRAARRPGYKNNFSLPKNFLTTPISRSLKTFSCIEMTMVRGGGDESLYNAIIGSYHYLGYHQGTGEQLKYIIRGDGQILAAIGFGGAALKSAARDCHIGWNTEQREQQLVKIVNNNRFLILPWIRVPHLASYILGCISRRIRSDWQAYYKRDIVLLETFVEQGRFKGTCYKAANWHYLGQTTGRGRNDRYSRNMVPIKAIFIYPLDRDYQSILRGDR
;
A
#
# COMPACT_ATOMS: atom_id res chain seq x y z
N MET A 1 -6.27 -41.58 0.97
CA MET A 1 -6.79 -40.26 0.55
C MET A 1 -5.70 -39.22 0.75
N GLU A 2 -4.93 -38.94 -0.29
CA GLU A 2 -3.83 -37.98 -0.20
C GLU A 2 -4.39 -36.57 0.02
N ARG A 3 -4.02 -35.95 1.16
CA ARG A 3 -4.59 -34.67 1.58
C ARG A 3 -3.98 -33.54 0.76
N SER A 4 -4.73 -32.98 -0.18
CA SER A 4 -4.45 -31.64 -0.71
C SER A 4 -4.90 -30.58 0.30
N PHE A 5 -4.25 -29.43 0.30
CA PHE A 5 -4.67 -28.30 1.12
C PHE A 5 -4.38 -26.97 0.43
N THR A 6 -5.22 -25.99 0.69
CA THR A 6 -5.07 -24.65 0.12
C THR A 6 -4.24 -23.75 1.04
N ILE A 7 -3.16 -23.17 0.51
CA ILE A 7 -2.40 -22.10 1.17
C ILE A 7 -2.36 -20.88 0.24
N LEU A 8 -2.83 -19.73 0.72
CA LEU A 8 -2.82 -18.47 -0.03
C LEU A 8 -3.51 -18.56 -1.40
N LYS A 9 -4.63 -19.28 -1.45
CA LYS A 9 -5.42 -19.57 -2.66
C LYS A 9 -4.68 -20.42 -3.71
N ARG A 10 -3.65 -21.16 -3.30
CA ARG A 10 -2.99 -22.18 -4.11
C ARG A 10 -3.18 -23.54 -3.47
N GLU A 11 -3.67 -24.50 -4.25
CA GLU A 11 -3.75 -25.88 -3.82
C GLU A 11 -2.36 -26.52 -3.86
N ILE A 12 -2.03 -27.26 -2.80
CA ILE A 12 -0.78 -28.01 -2.66
C ILE A 12 -1.17 -29.45 -2.40
N GLY A 13 -0.91 -30.30 -3.38
CA GLY A 13 -1.03 -31.75 -3.28
C GLY A 13 0.33 -32.44 -3.17
N PRO A 14 0.33 -33.78 -3.23
CA PRO A 14 1.54 -34.60 -3.19
C PRO A 14 2.51 -34.30 -4.33
N HIS A 15 1.99 -34.01 -5.52
CA HIS A 15 2.81 -33.66 -6.68
C HIS A 15 3.58 -32.36 -6.45
N GLU A 16 2.90 -31.29 -6.01
CA GLU A 16 3.56 -30.02 -5.70
C GLU A 16 4.55 -30.16 -4.55
N LEU A 17 4.24 -30.97 -3.53
CA LEU A 17 5.17 -31.22 -2.43
C LEU A 17 6.46 -31.89 -2.91
N THR A 18 6.35 -32.91 -3.75
CA THR A 18 7.50 -33.60 -4.34
C THR A 18 8.31 -32.64 -5.23
N GLN A 19 7.65 -31.82 -6.04
CA GLN A 19 8.31 -30.77 -6.82
C GLN A 19 9.09 -29.80 -5.92
N ILE A 20 8.47 -29.30 -4.85
CA ILE A 20 9.11 -28.37 -3.91
C ILE A 20 10.36 -29.00 -3.27
N LYS A 21 10.27 -30.26 -2.81
CA LYS A 21 11.41 -30.98 -2.22
C LYS A 21 12.57 -31.10 -3.21
N LYS A 22 12.30 -31.55 -4.44
CA LYS A 22 13.30 -31.63 -5.50
C LYS A 22 13.95 -30.27 -5.81
N PHE A 23 13.16 -29.20 -5.83
CA PHE A 23 13.67 -27.84 -6.01
C PHE A 23 14.58 -27.38 -4.88
N ILE A 24 14.26 -27.74 -3.63
CA ILE A 24 15.09 -27.43 -2.47
C ILE A 24 16.41 -28.21 -2.51
N GLU A 25 16.37 -29.50 -2.87
CA GLU A 25 17.57 -30.33 -3.03
C GLU A 25 18.48 -29.78 -4.14
N THR A 26 17.89 -29.36 -5.27
CA THR A 26 18.65 -28.91 -6.44
C THR A 26 19.20 -27.48 -6.29
N PHE A 27 18.45 -26.57 -5.66
CA PHE A 27 18.76 -25.14 -5.64
C PHE A 27 18.88 -24.55 -4.22
N GLY A 28 19.08 -25.41 -3.21
CA GLY A 28 19.15 -25.03 -1.80
C GLY A 28 20.24 -24.00 -1.50
N ASP A 29 21.39 -24.15 -2.15
CA ASP A 29 22.58 -23.29 -2.10
C ASP A 29 22.32 -21.86 -2.60
N GLN A 30 21.48 -21.71 -3.62
CA GLN A 30 21.07 -20.41 -4.17
C GLN A 30 20.19 -19.63 -3.18
N GLY A 31 19.52 -20.35 -2.27
CA GLY A 31 18.78 -19.80 -1.14
C GLY A 31 17.29 -19.57 -1.40
N ARG A 32 16.55 -19.32 -0.31
CA ARG A 32 15.07 -19.29 -0.30
C ARG A 32 14.44 -18.31 -1.31
N THR A 33 15.09 -17.18 -1.61
CA THR A 33 14.57 -16.20 -2.60
C THR A 33 14.62 -16.76 -4.02
N TYR A 34 15.71 -17.42 -4.40
CA TYR A 34 15.87 -18.04 -5.71
C TYR A 34 14.81 -19.12 -5.92
N ILE A 35 14.70 -20.03 -4.94
CA ILE A 35 13.70 -21.12 -4.94
C ILE A 35 12.29 -20.56 -5.17
N SER A 36 11.89 -19.55 -4.41
CA SER A 36 10.55 -18.97 -4.55
C SER A 36 10.28 -18.34 -5.91
N LYS A 37 11.28 -17.68 -6.51
CA LYS A 37 11.14 -17.10 -7.85
C LYS A 37 11.02 -18.19 -8.91
N LYS A 38 11.84 -19.24 -8.81
CA LYS A 38 11.82 -20.36 -9.74
C LYS A 38 10.54 -21.18 -9.65
N LEU A 39 10.04 -21.44 -8.44
CA LEU A 39 8.74 -22.08 -8.26
C LEU A 39 7.61 -21.21 -8.83
N CYS A 40 7.62 -19.90 -8.60
CA CYS A 40 6.65 -19.01 -9.23
C CYS A 40 6.76 -19.01 -10.76
N GLN A 41 7.95 -19.16 -11.35
CA GLN A 41 8.11 -19.28 -12.79
C GLN A 41 7.55 -20.61 -13.32
N LEU A 42 7.90 -21.72 -12.67
CA LEU A 42 7.43 -23.06 -13.03
C LEU A 42 5.90 -23.16 -13.01
N TRP A 43 5.31 -22.57 -11.99
CA TRP A 43 3.87 -22.61 -11.75
C TRP A 43 3.08 -21.48 -12.42
N ASP A 44 3.77 -20.65 -13.21
CA ASP A 44 3.27 -19.38 -13.74
C ASP A 44 2.49 -18.54 -12.70
N TRP A 45 2.97 -18.54 -11.45
CA TRP A 45 2.28 -17.92 -10.34
C TRP A 45 2.59 -16.42 -10.27
N ARG A 46 1.81 -15.64 -11.02
CA ARG A 46 2.01 -14.21 -11.24
C ARG A 46 0.84 -13.35 -10.75
N LEU A 47 1.11 -12.07 -10.60
CA LEU A 47 0.10 -11.00 -10.51
C LEU A 47 -0.38 -10.62 -11.93
N PRO A 48 -1.51 -9.91 -12.07
CA PRO A 48 -2.00 -9.44 -13.38
C PRO A 48 -0.98 -8.62 -14.18
N ASN A 49 -0.05 -7.94 -13.51
CA ASN A 49 1.04 -7.19 -14.15
C ASN A 49 2.27 -8.04 -14.51
N GLY A 50 2.18 -9.38 -14.44
CA GLY A 50 3.25 -10.31 -14.78
C GLY A 50 4.32 -10.51 -13.69
N GLN A 51 4.29 -9.72 -12.61
CA GLN A 51 5.21 -9.88 -11.49
C GLN A 51 4.99 -11.21 -10.78
N LEU A 52 6.08 -11.91 -10.45
CA LEU A 52 6.01 -13.18 -9.72
C LEU A 52 5.42 -12.96 -8.32
N ARG A 53 4.60 -13.90 -7.84
CA ARG A 53 4.08 -13.92 -6.46
C ARG A 53 5.11 -14.53 -5.49
N ASP A 54 6.38 -14.19 -5.65
CA ASP A 54 7.51 -14.79 -4.92
C ASP A 54 7.43 -14.57 -3.40
N ILE A 55 6.89 -13.44 -2.95
CA ILE A 55 6.63 -13.18 -1.52
C ILE A 55 5.57 -14.14 -0.99
N ALA A 56 4.47 -14.34 -1.72
CA ALA A 56 3.41 -15.27 -1.33
C ALA A 56 3.93 -16.71 -1.37
N CYS A 57 4.75 -17.06 -2.37
CA CYS A 57 5.42 -18.34 -2.44
C CYS A 57 6.35 -18.57 -1.25
N ARG A 58 7.14 -17.57 -0.84
CA ARG A 58 7.97 -17.68 0.38
C ARG A 58 7.14 -17.87 1.64
N ASP A 59 6.00 -17.21 1.78
CA ASP A 59 5.10 -17.45 2.92
C ASP A 59 4.46 -18.85 2.87
N LEU A 60 4.10 -19.34 1.68
CA LEU A 60 3.64 -20.70 1.46
C LEU A 60 4.69 -21.72 1.90
N LEU A 61 5.93 -21.58 1.43
CA LEU A 61 7.06 -22.43 1.81
C LEU A 61 7.30 -22.42 3.33
N ARG A 62 7.26 -21.26 3.98
CA ARG A 62 7.38 -21.14 5.45
C ARG A 62 6.23 -21.82 6.19
N ARG A 63 5.01 -21.81 5.64
CA ARG A 63 3.86 -22.53 6.23
C ARG A 63 4.02 -24.05 6.08
N LEU A 64 4.57 -24.51 4.96
CA LEU A 64 4.88 -25.92 4.74
C LEU A 64 5.98 -26.41 5.69
N GLU A 65 7.07 -25.64 5.87
CA GLU A 65 8.15 -25.94 6.82
C GLU A 65 7.61 -26.02 8.26
N ARG A 66 6.77 -25.06 8.68
CA ARG A 66 6.12 -25.08 10.01
C ARG A 66 5.20 -26.29 10.24
N ARG A 67 4.70 -26.90 9.16
CA ARG A 67 3.88 -28.13 9.21
C ARG A 67 4.73 -29.40 9.15
N GLY A 68 6.06 -29.29 9.07
CA GLY A 68 6.97 -30.44 8.94
C GLY A 68 6.94 -31.12 7.58
N LEU A 69 6.34 -30.51 6.56
CA LEU A 69 6.14 -31.14 5.24
C LEU A 69 7.37 -31.01 4.33
N ILE A 70 8.19 -29.99 4.56
CA ILE A 70 9.44 -29.70 3.85
C ILE A 70 10.47 -29.14 4.85
N GLN A 71 11.74 -29.16 4.47
CA GLN A 71 12.82 -28.50 5.21
C GLN A 71 13.43 -27.43 4.30
N LEU A 72 13.40 -26.14 4.68
CA LEU A 72 13.97 -25.09 3.84
C LEU A 72 15.48 -24.95 4.10
N PRO A 73 16.26 -24.53 3.10
CA PRO A 73 17.70 -24.29 3.28
C PRO A 73 17.94 -23.21 4.34
N PRO A 74 19.09 -23.20 5.02
CA PRO A 74 19.41 -22.22 6.04
C PRO A 74 19.29 -20.79 5.52
N MET A 75 18.95 -19.85 6.41
CA MET A 75 18.83 -18.45 6.02
C MET A 75 20.22 -17.86 5.75
N ARG A 76 20.47 -17.42 4.50
CA ARG A 76 21.74 -16.76 4.12
C ARG A 76 21.97 -15.42 4.82
N ARG A 77 20.89 -14.77 5.28
CA ARG A 77 20.94 -13.54 6.07
C ARG A 77 19.99 -13.71 7.24
N ALA A 78 20.43 -13.30 8.42
CA ALA A 78 19.58 -13.28 9.60
C ALA A 78 18.31 -12.47 9.33
N ALA A 79 17.19 -12.92 9.88
CA ALA A 79 15.98 -12.11 9.91
C ALA A 79 16.28 -10.78 10.63
N ARG A 80 15.60 -9.71 10.19
CA ARG A 80 15.67 -8.44 10.89
C ARG A 80 15.19 -8.65 12.33
N ARG A 81 15.98 -8.17 13.29
CA ARG A 81 15.66 -8.24 14.72
C ARG A 81 14.37 -7.45 15.01
N PRO A 82 13.58 -7.86 16.00
CA PRO A 82 12.51 -7.02 16.53
C PRO A 82 13.05 -5.62 16.85
N GLY A 83 12.34 -4.57 16.41
CA GLY A 83 12.78 -3.18 16.58
C GLY A 83 13.69 -2.62 15.47
N TYR A 84 14.03 -3.40 14.44
CA TYR A 84 14.76 -2.87 13.28
C TYR A 84 14.01 -1.68 12.64
N LYS A 85 14.66 -0.51 12.62
CA LYS A 85 14.21 0.66 11.88
C LYS A 85 15.02 0.76 10.59
N ASN A 86 14.33 0.91 9.46
CA ASN A 86 15.02 1.25 8.22
C ASN A 86 15.69 2.62 8.40
N ASN A 87 16.96 2.73 8.03
CA ASN A 87 17.63 4.02 8.00
C ASN A 87 17.21 4.76 6.72
N PHE A 88 16.66 5.95 6.90
CA PHE A 88 16.11 6.79 5.85
C PHE A 88 16.90 8.09 5.84
N SER A 89 18.07 8.06 5.22
CA SER A 89 18.89 9.26 5.09
C SER A 89 18.43 10.06 3.88
N LEU A 90 18.11 11.33 4.10
CA LEU A 90 17.94 12.29 3.01
C LEU A 90 19.27 12.52 2.28
N PRO A 91 19.24 12.90 1.00
CA PRO A 91 20.44 13.38 0.31
C PRO A 91 21.10 14.51 1.07
N LYS A 92 22.45 14.58 1.08
CA LYS A 92 23.19 15.64 1.79
C LYS A 92 22.81 17.05 1.32
N ASN A 93 22.45 17.19 0.05
CA ASN A 93 22.03 18.41 -0.61
C ASN A 93 20.50 18.60 -0.62
N PHE A 94 19.76 17.96 0.29
CA PHE A 94 18.31 18.11 0.36
C PHE A 94 17.95 19.54 0.78
N LEU A 95 17.33 20.29 -0.13
CA LEU A 95 16.98 21.69 0.09
C LEU A 95 15.82 21.81 1.09
N THR A 96 16.03 22.64 2.11
CA THR A 96 15.03 22.96 3.14
C THR A 96 14.64 24.44 3.14
N THR A 97 14.98 25.14 2.06
CA THR A 97 14.70 26.57 1.88
C THR A 97 13.20 26.84 1.97
N PRO A 98 12.74 27.76 2.85
CA PRO A 98 11.33 28.10 2.96
C PRO A 98 10.73 28.58 1.65
N ILE A 99 9.57 28.03 1.29
CA ILE A 99 8.78 28.50 0.14
C ILE A 99 7.45 28.99 0.69
N SER A 100 7.28 30.31 0.68
CA SER A 100 6.05 30.96 1.13
C SER A 100 5.52 31.86 0.02
N ARG A 101 4.68 31.32 -0.86
CA ARG A 101 4.11 32.04 -2.00
C ARG A 101 2.76 31.45 -2.42
N SER A 102 2.04 32.18 -3.27
CA SER A 102 0.76 31.72 -3.82
C SER A 102 0.94 30.52 -4.75
N LEU A 103 -0.04 29.61 -4.77
CA LEU A 103 -0.05 28.49 -5.72
C LEU A 103 0.00 28.97 -7.18
N LYS A 104 -0.63 30.12 -7.48
CA LYS A 104 -0.71 30.68 -8.84
C LYS A 104 0.63 31.19 -9.39
N THR A 105 1.63 31.38 -8.55
CA THR A 105 2.94 31.91 -8.96
C THR A 105 3.95 30.82 -9.32
N PHE A 106 3.57 29.54 -9.22
CA PHE A 106 4.38 28.44 -9.74
C PHE A 106 4.18 28.38 -11.25
N SER A 107 5.27 28.36 -12.02
CA SER A 107 5.21 28.18 -13.47
C SER A 107 4.80 26.74 -13.81
N CYS A 108 5.25 25.77 -13.01
CA CYS A 108 4.88 24.37 -13.17
C CYS A 108 4.76 23.66 -11.81
N ILE A 109 3.75 22.79 -11.68
CA ILE A 109 3.65 21.82 -10.57
C ILE A 109 3.53 20.41 -11.15
N GLU A 110 4.58 19.63 -10.95
CA GLU A 110 4.73 18.27 -11.46
C GLU A 110 4.42 17.25 -10.39
N MET A 111 3.76 16.16 -10.79
CA MET A 111 3.48 15.00 -9.93
C MET A 111 4.06 13.76 -10.58
N THR A 112 5.19 13.31 -10.07
CA THR A 112 5.91 12.15 -10.61
C THR A 112 5.56 10.91 -9.80
N MET A 113 5.07 9.87 -10.47
CA MET A 113 4.90 8.54 -9.87
C MET A 113 6.27 7.88 -9.76
N VAL A 114 6.72 7.56 -8.54
CA VAL A 114 8.10 7.12 -8.27
C VAL A 114 8.24 5.64 -7.95
N ARG A 115 7.14 4.87 -7.91
CA ARG A 115 7.16 3.44 -7.58
C ARG A 115 7.95 2.64 -8.62
N GLY A 116 8.96 1.90 -8.15
CA GLY A 116 9.85 1.11 -9.00
C GLY A 116 10.91 1.93 -9.74
N GLY A 117 10.96 3.25 -9.52
CA GLY A 117 11.98 4.14 -10.10
C GLY A 117 13.05 4.55 -9.09
N GLY A 118 14.07 5.29 -9.56
CA GLY A 118 15.20 5.75 -8.72
C GLY A 118 14.77 6.62 -7.53
N ASP A 119 13.72 7.43 -7.74
CA ASP A 119 13.18 8.35 -6.73
C ASP A 119 12.36 7.67 -5.63
N GLU A 120 12.09 6.35 -5.69
CA GLU A 120 11.35 5.68 -4.62
C GLU A 120 12.07 5.76 -3.28
N SER A 121 13.41 5.68 -3.31
CA SER A 121 14.24 5.80 -2.11
C SER A 121 14.13 7.20 -1.49
N LEU A 122 14.10 8.24 -2.31
CA LEU A 122 13.91 9.63 -1.90
C LEU A 122 12.53 9.85 -1.27
N TYR A 123 11.46 9.31 -1.87
CA TYR A 123 10.12 9.34 -1.25
C TYR A 123 10.13 8.70 0.14
N ASN A 124 10.76 7.52 0.27
CA ASN A 124 10.83 6.82 1.55
C ASN A 124 11.61 7.65 2.59
N ALA A 125 12.69 8.32 2.17
CA ALA A 125 13.46 9.21 3.01
C ALA A 125 12.65 10.40 3.50
N ILE A 126 11.96 11.12 2.58
CA ILE A 126 11.10 12.25 2.90
C ILE A 126 10.00 11.87 3.90
N ILE A 127 9.27 10.78 3.64
CA ILE A 127 8.22 10.31 4.55
C ILE A 127 8.82 9.83 5.88
N GLY A 128 9.97 9.17 5.84
CA GLY A 128 10.69 8.70 7.03
C GLY A 128 11.12 9.83 7.95
N SER A 129 11.60 10.94 7.38
CA SER A 129 12.12 12.09 8.12
C SER A 129 11.04 13.04 8.63
N TYR A 130 9.95 13.27 7.87
CA TYR A 130 9.04 14.38 8.14
C TYR A 130 7.57 14.01 8.34
N HIS A 131 7.12 12.82 7.93
CA HIS A 131 5.73 12.43 8.18
C HIS A 131 5.57 11.95 9.63
N TYR A 132 4.53 12.39 10.34
CA TYR A 132 4.32 12.08 11.76
C TYR A 132 4.18 10.57 12.08
N LEU A 133 3.72 9.76 11.12
CA LEU A 133 3.70 8.28 11.22
C LEU A 133 5.00 7.60 10.76
N GLY A 134 5.99 8.37 10.34
CA GLY A 134 7.18 7.89 9.65
C GLY A 134 6.88 7.05 8.41
N TYR A 135 7.93 6.45 7.86
CA TYR A 135 7.82 5.48 6.78
C TYR A 135 7.83 4.06 7.32
N HIS A 136 6.84 3.28 6.88
CA HIS A 136 6.83 1.83 7.01
C HIS A 136 6.66 1.24 5.62
N GLN A 137 7.40 0.17 5.33
CA GLN A 137 7.25 -0.53 4.07
C GLN A 137 5.82 -1.09 4.00
N GLY A 138 5.01 -0.55 3.09
CA GLY A 138 3.68 -1.07 2.84
C GLY A 138 3.73 -2.52 2.38
N THR A 139 2.66 -3.27 2.65
CA THR A 139 2.45 -4.60 2.06
C THR A 139 1.50 -4.48 0.88
N GLY A 140 1.80 -5.18 -0.22
CA GLY A 140 0.96 -5.17 -1.42
C GLY A 140 1.23 -4.01 -2.37
N GLU A 141 0.22 -3.71 -3.19
CA GLU A 141 0.22 -2.68 -4.23
C GLU A 141 0.19 -1.27 -3.62
N GLN A 142 1.02 -0.38 -4.18
CA GLN A 142 1.23 0.97 -3.67
C GLN A 142 1.79 1.87 -4.76
N LEU A 143 1.19 3.03 -4.93
CA LEU A 143 1.75 4.11 -5.72
C LEU A 143 2.23 5.23 -4.80
N LYS A 144 3.32 5.86 -5.21
CA LYS A 144 4.02 6.90 -4.45
C LYS A 144 4.30 8.04 -5.41
N TYR A 145 4.10 9.26 -4.95
CA TYR A 145 4.30 10.45 -5.75
C TYR A 145 5.14 11.46 -4.99
N ILE A 146 6.06 12.09 -5.72
CA ILE A 146 6.76 13.29 -5.30
C ILE A 146 6.18 14.46 -6.10
N ILE A 147 5.84 15.55 -5.42
CA ILE A 147 5.32 16.76 -6.02
C ILE A 147 6.43 17.81 -6.04
N ARG A 148 6.73 18.34 -7.23
CA ARG A 148 7.71 19.39 -7.44
C ARG A 148 7.05 20.64 -7.99
N GLY A 149 7.44 21.82 -7.50
CA GLY A 149 7.05 23.10 -8.05
C GLY A 149 8.29 23.87 -8.46
N ASP A 150 8.39 24.22 -9.75
CA ASP A 150 9.58 24.84 -10.36
C ASP A 150 10.88 24.08 -9.97
N GLY A 151 10.84 22.76 -10.08
CA GLY A 151 11.96 21.86 -9.73
C GLY A 151 12.16 21.55 -8.24
N GLN A 152 11.57 22.32 -7.33
CA GLN A 152 11.72 22.13 -5.88
C GLN A 152 10.67 21.17 -5.33
N ILE A 153 11.08 20.23 -4.45
CA ILE A 153 10.14 19.30 -3.82
C ILE A 153 9.28 20.05 -2.82
N LEU A 154 7.96 19.95 -2.98
CA LEU A 154 6.97 20.60 -2.11
C LEU A 154 6.30 19.60 -1.16
N ALA A 155 6.01 18.41 -1.66
CA ALA A 155 5.16 17.43 -0.99
C ALA A 155 5.42 16.01 -1.47
N ALA A 156 4.93 15.04 -0.69
CA ALA A 156 4.91 13.63 -1.04
C ALA A 156 3.55 13.03 -0.67
N ILE A 157 3.00 12.19 -1.53
CA ILE A 157 1.71 11.52 -1.30
C ILE A 157 1.79 10.04 -1.72
N GLY A 158 1.21 9.17 -0.91
CA GLY A 158 1.24 7.72 -1.09
C GLY A 158 -0.12 7.08 -0.97
N PHE A 159 -0.29 6.02 -1.76
CA PHE A 159 -1.48 5.20 -1.80
C PHE A 159 -1.11 3.74 -1.64
N GLY A 160 -1.97 2.97 -0.97
CA GLY A 160 -1.81 1.54 -0.81
C GLY A 160 -3.16 0.84 -0.72
N GLY A 161 -3.16 -0.47 -0.50
CA GLY A 161 -4.41 -1.22 -0.28
C GLY A 161 -5.28 -0.62 0.84
N ALA A 162 -6.60 -0.71 0.65
CA ALA A 162 -7.58 -0.24 1.63
C ALA A 162 -7.48 -0.92 3.00
N ALA A 163 -8.03 -0.25 4.02
CA ALA A 163 -8.23 -0.86 5.32
C ALA A 163 -9.14 -2.09 5.20
N LEU A 164 -8.69 -3.22 5.75
CA LEU A 164 -9.41 -4.50 5.64
C LEU A 164 -10.85 -4.44 6.16
N LYS A 165 -11.09 -3.65 7.20
CA LYS A 165 -12.41 -3.44 7.80
C LYS A 165 -12.59 -1.96 8.11
N SER A 166 -13.72 -1.40 7.70
CA SER A 166 -14.11 -0.03 8.01
C SER A 166 -15.63 0.01 8.05
N ALA A 167 -16.22 -0.01 9.24
CA ALA A 167 -17.67 -0.16 9.37
C ALA A 167 -18.43 0.95 8.65
N ALA A 168 -18.01 2.21 8.80
CA ALA A 168 -18.62 3.34 8.13
C ALA A 168 -18.61 3.20 6.59
N ARG A 169 -17.47 2.78 6.02
CA ARG A 169 -17.36 2.54 4.57
C ARG A 169 -18.21 1.34 4.15
N ASP A 170 -18.12 0.23 4.88
CA ASP A 170 -18.82 -1.01 4.54
C ASP A 170 -20.35 -0.76 4.60
N CYS A 171 -20.86 -0.02 5.58
CA CYS A 171 -22.26 0.42 5.66
C CYS A 171 -22.65 1.37 4.52
N HIS A 172 -21.79 2.35 4.20
CA HIS A 172 -22.03 3.30 3.10
C HIS A 172 -22.11 2.60 1.72
N ILE A 173 -21.27 1.59 1.50
CA ILE A 173 -21.33 0.78 0.28
C ILE A 173 -22.51 -0.20 0.36
N GLY A 174 -22.86 -0.72 1.53
CA GLY A 174 -23.87 -1.76 1.71
C GLY A 174 -23.28 -3.17 1.59
N TRP A 175 -22.04 -3.36 2.02
CA TRP A 175 -21.32 -4.63 1.91
C TRP A 175 -21.66 -5.63 3.00
N ASN A 176 -21.80 -6.89 2.61
CA ASN A 176 -21.56 -8.02 3.49
C ASN A 176 -20.05 -8.41 3.54
N THR A 177 -19.70 -9.38 4.37
CA THR A 177 -18.31 -9.83 4.55
C THR A 177 -17.68 -10.37 3.28
N GLU A 178 -18.43 -11.17 2.51
CA GLU A 178 -17.94 -11.82 1.29
C GLU A 178 -17.69 -10.79 0.17
N GLN A 179 -18.67 -9.92 -0.09
CA GLN A 179 -18.56 -8.84 -1.06
C GLN A 179 -17.35 -7.95 -0.76
N ARG A 180 -17.18 -7.56 0.51
CA ARG A 180 -15.98 -6.80 0.92
C ARG A 180 -14.71 -7.54 0.55
N GLU A 181 -14.58 -8.82 0.91
CA GLU A 181 -13.36 -9.58 0.64
C GLU A 181 -13.02 -9.70 -0.86
N GLN A 182 -14.05 -9.77 -1.70
CA GLN A 182 -13.88 -9.85 -3.15
C GLN A 182 -13.57 -8.48 -3.77
N GLN A 183 -14.20 -7.41 -3.28
CA GLN A 183 -14.24 -6.11 -3.96
C GLN A 183 -13.29 -5.07 -3.34
N LEU A 184 -12.74 -5.32 -2.15
CA LEU A 184 -11.82 -4.40 -1.45
C LEU A 184 -10.59 -4.03 -2.30
N VAL A 185 -10.17 -4.89 -3.22
CA VAL A 185 -9.03 -4.63 -4.12
C VAL A 185 -9.26 -3.43 -5.06
N LYS A 186 -10.52 -3.04 -5.29
CA LYS A 186 -10.88 -1.86 -6.10
C LYS A 186 -10.85 -0.55 -5.29
N ILE A 187 -10.49 -0.61 -4.00
CA ILE A 187 -10.38 0.54 -3.10
C ILE A 187 -8.93 0.73 -2.70
N VAL A 188 -8.45 1.98 -2.75
CA VAL A 188 -7.09 2.31 -2.29
C VAL A 188 -7.10 3.41 -1.23
N ASN A 189 -6.22 3.25 -0.25
CA ASN A 189 -6.07 4.15 0.86
C ASN A 189 -4.97 5.17 0.59
N ASN A 190 -5.26 6.47 0.74
CA ASN A 190 -4.24 7.50 0.87
C ASN A 190 -3.57 7.38 2.26
N ASN A 191 -2.49 6.61 2.31
CA ASN A 191 -1.85 6.19 3.56
C ASN A 191 -0.81 7.19 4.06
N ARG A 192 -0.32 8.08 3.21
CA ARG A 192 0.68 9.12 3.51
C ARG A 192 0.36 10.36 2.71
N PHE A 193 0.33 11.50 3.39
CA PHE A 193 0.24 12.79 2.73
C PHE A 193 1.04 13.81 3.55
N LEU A 194 2.06 14.40 2.92
CA LEU A 194 3.00 15.31 3.54
C LEU A 194 3.21 16.51 2.64
N ILE A 195 2.94 17.70 3.15
CA ILE A 195 3.57 18.93 2.67
C ILE A 195 4.79 19.18 3.56
N LEU A 196 5.94 19.48 2.95
CA LEU A 196 7.17 19.64 3.71
C LEU A 196 7.07 20.81 4.72
N PRO A 197 7.70 20.71 5.91
CA PRO A 197 7.47 21.65 7.01
C PRO A 197 7.75 23.13 6.71
N TRP A 198 8.66 23.41 5.78
CA TRP A 198 9.04 24.77 5.35
C TRP A 198 8.24 25.28 4.15
N ILE A 199 7.24 24.52 3.69
CA ILE A 199 6.40 24.88 2.54
C ILE A 199 5.09 25.47 3.04
N ARG A 200 4.90 26.77 2.76
CA ARG A 200 3.71 27.56 3.09
C ARG A 200 3.07 28.06 1.80
N VAL A 201 2.39 27.16 1.09
CA VAL A 201 1.67 27.49 -0.14
C VAL A 201 0.17 27.28 0.10
N PRO A 202 -0.62 28.37 0.23
CA PRO A 202 -2.07 28.25 0.42
C PRO A 202 -2.72 27.37 -0.66
N HIS A 203 -3.66 26.52 -0.25
CA HIS A 203 -4.43 25.61 -1.11
C HIS A 203 -3.63 24.49 -1.83
N LEU A 204 -2.32 24.37 -1.59
CA LEU A 204 -1.50 23.32 -2.20
C LEU A 204 -2.02 21.91 -1.89
N ALA A 205 -2.47 21.66 -0.66
CA ALA A 205 -2.93 20.34 -0.25
C ALA A 205 -4.16 19.87 -1.06
N SER A 206 -5.19 20.71 -1.16
CA SER A 206 -6.41 20.39 -1.90
C SER A 206 -6.15 20.35 -3.41
N TYR A 207 -5.26 21.19 -3.92
CA TYR A 207 -4.80 21.13 -5.31
C TYR A 207 -4.16 19.77 -5.64
N ILE A 208 -3.23 19.30 -4.80
CA ILE A 208 -2.59 17.98 -4.99
C ILE A 208 -3.63 16.86 -4.99
N LEU A 209 -4.56 16.87 -4.03
CA LEU A 209 -5.62 15.85 -3.94
C LEU A 209 -6.50 15.83 -5.20
N GLY A 210 -6.91 16.99 -5.71
CA GLY A 210 -7.74 17.10 -6.92
C GLY A 210 -7.00 16.74 -8.21
N CYS A 211 -5.68 16.93 -8.28
CA CYS A 211 -4.87 16.48 -9.41
C CYS A 211 -4.66 14.96 -9.37
N ILE A 212 -4.33 14.41 -8.21
CA ILE A 212 -4.10 12.98 -8.04
C ILE A 212 -5.38 12.18 -8.30
N SER A 213 -6.55 12.64 -7.81
CA SER A 213 -7.81 11.93 -8.00
C SER A 213 -8.21 11.75 -9.47
N ARG A 214 -7.76 12.65 -10.36
CA ARG A 214 -8.01 12.56 -11.80
C ARG A 214 -7.11 11.57 -12.55
N ARG A 215 -5.98 11.15 -11.97
CA ARG A 215 -4.98 10.31 -12.66
C ARG A 215 -4.67 8.99 -11.96
N ILE A 216 -4.98 8.86 -10.67
CA ILE A 216 -4.54 7.69 -9.90
C ILE A 216 -5.17 6.39 -10.42
N ARG A 217 -6.42 6.42 -10.90
CA ARG A 217 -7.08 5.26 -11.50
C ARG A 217 -6.31 4.75 -12.71
N SER A 218 -5.95 5.64 -13.64
CA SER A 218 -5.17 5.28 -14.84
C SER A 218 -3.75 4.86 -14.48
N ASP A 219 -3.09 5.53 -13.54
CA ASP A 219 -1.74 5.15 -13.08
C ASP A 219 -1.75 3.74 -12.45
N TRP A 220 -2.77 3.44 -11.64
CA TRP A 220 -2.94 2.13 -10.99
C TRP A 220 -3.20 1.03 -12.02
N GLN A 221 -4.10 1.28 -12.97
CA GLN A 221 -4.36 0.36 -14.08
C GLN A 221 -3.11 0.14 -14.93
N ALA A 222 -2.36 1.19 -15.26
CA ALA A 222 -1.15 1.08 -16.06
C ALA A 222 -0.08 0.20 -15.39
N TYR A 223 0.15 0.42 -14.08
CA TYR A 223 1.23 -0.21 -13.32
C TYR A 223 0.86 -1.60 -12.77
N TYR A 224 -0.35 -1.77 -12.25
CA TYR A 224 -0.80 -3.00 -11.59
C TYR A 224 -1.78 -3.83 -12.42
N LYS A 225 -2.26 -3.31 -13.56
CA LYS A 225 -3.30 -3.96 -14.39
C LYS A 225 -4.57 -4.26 -13.58
N ARG A 226 -4.90 -3.34 -12.68
CA ARG A 226 -6.10 -3.40 -11.82
C ARG A 226 -6.81 -2.08 -11.81
N ASP A 227 -8.12 -2.15 -11.95
CA ASP A 227 -8.98 -0.99 -11.85
C ASP A 227 -9.33 -0.69 -10.39
N ILE A 228 -9.41 0.60 -10.07
CA ILE A 228 -9.78 1.11 -8.76
C ILE A 228 -10.89 2.15 -8.93
N VAL A 229 -11.88 2.12 -8.06
CA VAL A 229 -13.09 2.97 -8.19
C VAL A 229 -13.33 3.87 -7.00
N LEU A 230 -12.58 3.69 -5.90
CA LEU A 230 -12.75 4.48 -4.69
C LEU A 230 -11.41 4.73 -3.98
N LEU A 231 -11.20 5.98 -3.57
CA LEU A 231 -10.16 6.34 -2.61
C LEU A 231 -10.77 6.43 -1.21
N GLU A 232 -9.98 6.07 -0.20
CA GLU A 232 -10.28 6.33 1.20
C GLU A 232 -9.07 6.95 1.93
N THR A 233 -9.31 7.66 3.03
CA THR A 233 -8.27 8.14 3.94
C THR A 233 -8.77 8.17 5.37
N PHE A 234 -7.82 8.16 6.32
CA PHE A 234 -8.08 8.22 7.75
C PHE A 234 -7.29 9.35 8.39
N VAL A 235 -7.99 10.39 8.84
CA VAL A 235 -7.38 11.60 9.40
C VAL A 235 -7.49 11.57 10.92
N GLU A 236 -6.37 11.53 11.62
CA GLU A 236 -6.32 11.57 13.09
C GLU A 236 -6.82 12.92 13.62
N GLN A 237 -7.96 12.92 14.31
CA GLN A 237 -8.67 14.15 14.68
C GLN A 237 -7.92 14.99 15.74
N GLY A 238 -7.14 14.35 16.61
CA GLY A 238 -6.30 15.05 17.59
C GLY A 238 -5.16 15.84 16.96
N ARG A 239 -4.81 15.58 15.68
CA ARG A 239 -3.72 16.26 14.97
C ARG A 239 -4.19 17.15 13.84
N PHE A 240 -5.24 16.73 13.12
CA PHE A 240 -5.64 17.37 11.87
C PHE A 240 -7.15 17.50 11.76
N LYS A 241 -7.61 18.64 11.23
CA LYS A 241 -9.03 18.91 10.96
C LYS A 241 -9.55 18.25 9.67
N GLY A 242 -8.66 17.74 8.81
CA GLY A 242 -9.03 17.16 7.52
C GLY A 242 -9.55 18.18 6.49
N THR A 243 -9.30 19.48 6.70
CA THR A 243 -9.81 20.57 5.86
C THR A 243 -9.45 20.42 4.38
N CYS A 244 -8.23 19.96 4.08
CA CYS A 244 -7.78 19.77 2.70
C CYS A 244 -8.59 18.71 1.94
N TYR A 245 -9.01 17.63 2.61
CA TYR A 245 -9.86 16.60 2.01
C TYR A 245 -11.25 17.14 1.73
N LYS A 246 -11.85 17.87 2.68
CA LYS A 246 -13.13 18.56 2.47
C LYS A 246 -13.07 19.53 1.29
N ALA A 247 -12.03 20.37 1.25
CA ALA A 247 -11.81 21.34 0.18
C ALA A 247 -11.53 20.68 -1.19
N ALA A 248 -11.10 19.43 -1.21
CA ALA A 248 -10.91 18.63 -2.42
C ALA A 248 -12.13 17.74 -2.74
N ASN A 249 -13.31 18.04 -2.18
CA ASN A 249 -14.57 17.32 -2.40
C ASN A 249 -14.57 15.84 -1.95
N TRP A 250 -13.76 15.49 -0.95
CA TRP A 250 -13.88 14.16 -0.33
C TRP A 250 -15.08 14.12 0.61
N HIS A 251 -15.86 13.05 0.55
CA HIS A 251 -17.04 12.85 1.38
C HIS A 251 -16.64 12.29 2.74
N TYR A 252 -17.11 12.94 3.81
CA TYR A 252 -16.95 12.45 5.17
C TYR A 252 -17.97 11.35 5.47
N LEU A 253 -17.51 10.19 5.96
CA LEU A 253 -18.37 9.04 6.29
C LEU A 253 -18.58 8.82 7.79
N GLY A 254 -17.90 9.59 8.64
CA GLY A 254 -17.90 9.38 10.08
C GLY A 254 -16.51 9.12 10.64
N GLN A 255 -16.44 8.36 11.73
CA GLN A 255 -15.22 8.19 12.51
C GLN A 255 -14.91 6.72 12.78
N THR A 256 -13.63 6.41 12.99
CA THR A 256 -13.23 5.10 13.51
C THR A 256 -13.58 5.00 15.00
N THR A 257 -13.88 3.79 15.46
CA THR A 257 -14.20 3.54 16.88
C THR A 257 -12.96 3.39 17.77
N GLY A 258 -11.80 3.92 17.33
CA GLY A 258 -10.54 3.79 18.07
C GLY A 258 -10.01 2.36 18.25
N ARG A 259 -10.47 1.38 17.45
CA ARG A 259 -9.98 -0.01 17.50
C ARG A 259 -8.80 -0.21 16.54
N GLY A 260 -7.67 -0.66 17.07
CA GLY A 260 -6.46 -0.90 16.28
C GLY A 260 -6.60 -2.08 15.31
N ARG A 261 -5.71 -2.16 14.32
CA ARG A 261 -5.70 -3.24 13.29
C ARG A 261 -5.65 -4.66 13.89
N ASN A 262 -5.04 -4.82 15.07
CA ASN A 262 -4.83 -6.11 15.74
C ASN A 262 -5.66 -6.26 17.02
N ASP A 263 -6.67 -5.41 17.22
CA ASP A 263 -7.46 -5.49 18.45
C ASP A 263 -8.42 -6.69 18.42
N ARG A 264 -7.99 -7.79 19.06
CA ARG A 264 -8.80 -9.00 19.26
C ARG A 264 -9.66 -8.94 20.51
N TYR A 265 -9.33 -8.07 21.46
CA TYR A 265 -9.93 -8.07 22.80
C TYR A 265 -10.67 -6.76 23.15
N SER A 266 -10.80 -5.83 22.20
CA SER A 266 -11.44 -4.51 22.39
C SER A 266 -10.78 -3.65 23.48
N ARG A 267 -9.47 -3.80 23.70
CA ARG A 267 -8.72 -3.15 24.80
C ARG A 267 -7.77 -2.04 24.33
N ASN A 268 -7.57 -1.87 23.02
CA ASN A 268 -6.62 -0.91 22.50
C ASN A 268 -7.32 0.38 22.04
N MET A 269 -7.16 1.47 22.80
CA MET A 269 -7.57 2.81 22.36
C MET A 269 -6.50 3.39 21.43
N VAL A 270 -6.68 3.24 20.11
CA VAL A 270 -5.94 4.04 19.13
C VAL A 270 -6.68 5.36 18.86
N PRO A 271 -5.99 6.42 18.42
CA PRO A 271 -6.64 7.69 18.12
C PRO A 271 -7.82 7.55 17.16
N ILE A 272 -8.90 8.27 17.45
CA ILE A 272 -10.08 8.37 16.59
C ILE A 272 -9.69 9.08 15.29
N LYS A 273 -10.12 8.52 14.16
CA LYS A 273 -9.84 9.06 12.84
C LYS A 273 -11.14 9.37 12.10
N ALA A 274 -11.21 10.56 11.51
CA ALA A 274 -12.22 10.88 10.51
C ALA A 274 -11.97 10.03 9.26
N ILE A 275 -13.04 9.47 8.71
CA ILE A 275 -13.03 8.66 7.50
C ILE A 275 -13.53 9.53 6.35
N PHE A 276 -12.73 9.67 5.31
CA PHE A 276 -13.13 10.34 4.07
C PHE A 276 -12.98 9.40 2.89
N ILE A 277 -13.88 9.52 1.92
CA ILE A 277 -13.81 8.81 0.64
C ILE A 277 -13.86 9.77 -0.54
N TYR A 278 -13.32 9.33 -1.68
CA TYR A 278 -13.43 10.05 -2.94
C TYR A 278 -13.71 9.05 -4.08
N PRO A 279 -14.91 9.07 -4.68
CA PRO A 279 -15.25 8.25 -5.84
C PRO A 279 -14.38 8.57 -7.06
N LEU A 280 -13.80 7.54 -7.68
CA LEU A 280 -13.09 7.64 -8.97
C LEU A 280 -13.98 7.24 -10.15
N ASP A 281 -15.15 6.68 -9.85
CA ASP A 281 -16.20 6.32 -10.79
C ASP A 281 -17.53 6.82 -10.22
N ARG A 282 -18.44 7.27 -11.09
CA ARG A 282 -19.78 7.72 -10.66
C ARG A 282 -20.60 6.54 -10.13
N ASP A 283 -20.39 5.35 -10.68
CA ASP A 283 -21.14 4.13 -10.35
C ASP A 283 -20.35 3.22 -9.38
N TYR A 284 -19.40 3.79 -8.62
CA TYR A 284 -18.52 3.02 -7.74
C TYR A 284 -19.27 2.12 -6.76
N GLN A 285 -20.44 2.53 -6.24
CA GLN A 285 -21.22 1.69 -5.32
C GLN A 285 -21.74 0.43 -6.01
N SER A 286 -22.32 0.54 -7.21
CA SER A 286 -22.79 -0.61 -8.00
C SER A 286 -21.63 -1.53 -8.39
N ILE A 287 -20.51 -0.97 -8.85
CA ILE A 287 -19.29 -1.74 -9.19
C ILE A 287 -18.74 -2.49 -7.95
N LEU A 288 -18.79 -1.86 -6.78
CA LEU A 288 -18.33 -2.46 -5.53
C LEU A 288 -19.33 -3.47 -4.97
N ARG A 289 -20.63 -3.35 -5.23
CA ARG A 289 -21.64 -4.37 -4.86
C ARG A 289 -21.59 -5.62 -5.74
N GLY A 290 -21.04 -5.48 -6.95
CA GLY A 290 -21.00 -6.54 -7.95
C GLY A 290 -22.21 -6.52 -8.89
N ASP A 291 -22.92 -5.39 -8.97
CA ASP A 291 -24.10 -5.21 -9.82
C ASP A 291 -23.71 -4.94 -11.30
N ARG A 292 -22.40 -4.79 -11.57
CA ARG A 292 -21.80 -4.41 -12.85
C ARG A 292 -20.43 -5.06 -13.06
#